data_AF-A0A3B9ECS4-F1
#
_entry.id   AF-A0A3B9ECS4-F1
#
_cell.length_a   1.000
_cell.length_b   1.000
_cell.length_c   1.000
_cell.angle_alpha   90.00
_cell.angle_beta   90.00
_cell.angle_gamma   90.00
#
_symmetry.space_group_name_H-M   'P 1'
#
loop_
_entity.id
_entity.type
_entity.pdbx_description
1 polymer ?
#
loop_
_entity_poly.entity_id
_entity_poly.type
_entity_poly.pdbx_seq_one_letter_code
_entity_poly.pdbx_strand_id
1 'polypeptide(L)'
;AAPAPAGRWTVQVGAFREEAVARDWLNDVSRRFRTQFSSAQRDVQTANGWYRSRFTGMTQQSAEAACEALSERRVTCMVIRPS
;
A
#
# COMPACT_ATOMS: atom_id res chain seq x y z
N ALA A 1 4.53 -20.47 -18.92
CA ALA A 1 3.46 -19.77 -18.19
C ALA A 1 3.66 -18.27 -18.37
N ALA A 2 2.65 -17.54 -18.87
CA ALA A 2 2.74 -16.08 -18.93
C ALA A 2 2.67 -15.50 -17.50
N PRO A 3 3.44 -14.45 -17.16
CA PRO A 3 3.27 -13.80 -15.87
C PRO A 3 1.82 -13.29 -15.77
N ALA A 4 1.12 -13.67 -14.70
CA ALA A 4 -0.19 -13.09 -14.40
C ALA A 4 -0.08 -11.57 -14.47
N PRO A 5 -1.08 -10.86 -15.03
CA PRO A 5 -1.02 -9.41 -15.21
C PRO A 5 -0.56 -8.78 -13.89
N ALA A 6 0.47 -7.91 -13.97
CA ALA A 6 1.03 -7.21 -12.83
C ALA A 6 -0.13 -6.71 -11.96
N GLY A 7 -0.24 -7.31 -10.78
CA GLY A 7 -1.54 -7.43 -10.12
C GLY A 7 -2.14 -6.06 -9.83
N ARG A 8 -3.46 -5.98 -9.93
CA ARG A 8 -4.23 -4.81 -9.48
C ARG A 8 -4.39 -4.79 -7.96
N TRP A 9 -3.59 -5.56 -7.22
CA TRP A 9 -3.69 -5.62 -5.77
C TRP A 9 -3.16 -4.35 -5.15
N THR A 10 -3.75 -4.03 -4.01
CA THR A 10 -3.47 -2.82 -3.28
C THR A 10 -3.21 -3.14 -1.82
N VAL A 11 -2.25 -2.48 -1.20
CA VAL A 11 -2.05 -2.50 0.25
C VAL A 11 -2.38 -1.11 0.78
N GLN A 12 -3.37 -1.03 1.66
CA GLN A 12 -3.69 0.20 2.39
C GLN A 12 -2.93 0.19 3.72
N VAL A 13 -2.21 1.27 4.01
CA VAL A 13 -1.34 1.38 5.19
C VAL A 13 -1.79 2.46 6.17
N GLY A 14 -2.91 3.12 5.90
CA GLY A 14 -3.47 4.15 6.76
C GLY A 14 -4.66 4.87 6.14
N ALA A 15 -5.37 5.63 6.97
CA ALA A 15 -6.43 6.53 6.57
C ALA A 15 -6.42 7.74 7.51
N PHE A 16 -6.35 8.94 6.95
CA PHE A 16 -6.14 10.18 7.70
C PHE A 16 -7.18 11.24 7.32
N ARG A 17 -7.36 12.24 8.18
CA ARG A 17 -8.27 13.37 7.94
C ARG A 17 -7.67 14.45 7.05
N GLU A 18 -6.35 14.48 6.92
CA GLU A 18 -5.61 15.47 6.15
C GLU A 18 -4.80 14.77 5.04
N GLU A 19 -4.84 15.32 3.83
CA GLU A 19 -4.15 14.74 2.68
C GLU A 19 -2.63 14.77 2.84
N ALA A 20 -2.09 15.86 3.38
CA ALA A 20 -0.67 16.03 3.61
C ALA A 20 -0.13 14.93 4.55
N VAL A 21 -0.83 14.68 5.67
CA VAL A 21 -0.49 13.60 6.60
C VAL A 21 -0.52 12.22 5.92
N ALA A 22 -1.52 11.97 5.09
CA ALA A 22 -1.61 10.71 4.33
C ALA A 22 -0.45 10.53 3.34
N ARG A 23 -0.05 11.62 2.67
CA ARG A 23 1.07 11.63 1.72
C ARG A 23 2.41 11.41 2.42
N ASP A 24 2.66 12.13 3.52
CA ASP A 24 3.90 12.04 4.28
C ASP A 24 4.06 10.66 4.90
N TRP A 25 2.99 10.12 5.50
CA TRP A 25 2.96 8.75 5.98
C TRP A 25 3.30 7.74 4.88
N LEU A 26 2.70 7.89 3.69
CA LEU A 26 2.94 6.99 2.57
C LEU A 26 4.38 7.06 2.06
N ASN A 27 4.98 8.25 2.06
CA ASN A 27 6.39 8.45 1.73
C ASN A 27 7.31 7.78 2.76
N ASP A 28 7.02 7.95 4.04
CA ASP A 28 7.80 7.37 5.12
C ASP A 28 7.75 5.84 5.11
N VAL A 29 6.56 5.25 4.94
CA VAL A 29 6.41 3.80 4.79
C VAL A 29 7.16 3.31 3.55
N SER A 30 7.04 4.00 2.42
CA SER A 30 7.74 3.62 1.19
C SER A 30 9.26 3.65 1.35
N ARG A 31 9.80 4.61 2.11
CA ARG A 31 11.23 4.71 2.41
C ARG A 31 11.69 3.58 3.34
N ARG A 32 10.95 3.31 4.40
CA ARG A 32 11.29 2.29 5.41
C ARG A 32 11.19 0.86 4.85
N PHE A 33 10.25 0.62 3.94
CA PHE A 33 9.96 -0.70 3.36
C PHE A 33 10.21 -0.71 1.85
N ARG A 34 11.32 -0.09 1.43
CA ARG A 34 11.69 0.08 0.01
C ARG A 34 11.67 -1.23 -0.78
N THR A 35 12.15 -2.33 -0.18
CA THR A 35 12.23 -3.63 -0.85
C THR A 35 10.86 -4.21 -1.16
N GLN A 36 9.90 -4.01 -0.26
CA GLN A 36 8.53 -4.52 -0.38
C GLN A 36 7.70 -3.71 -1.39
N PHE A 37 7.99 -2.40 -1.52
CA PHE A 37 7.22 -1.48 -2.36
C PHE A 37 7.99 -0.97 -3.59
N SER A 38 9.09 -1.62 -3.98
CA SER A 38 9.95 -1.14 -5.08
C SER A 38 9.23 -1.06 -6.43
N SER A 39 8.25 -1.93 -6.65
CA SER A 39 7.41 -1.97 -7.87
C SER A 39 6.01 -1.39 -7.66
N ALA A 40 5.69 -0.93 -6.44
CA ALA A 40 4.36 -0.42 -6.12
C ALA A 40 4.25 1.08 -6.40
N GLN A 41 3.08 1.49 -6.89
CA GLN A 41 2.74 2.90 -7.03
C GLN A 41 2.18 3.42 -5.72
N ARG A 42 2.58 4.64 -5.34
CA ARG A 42 2.01 5.34 -4.18
C ARG A 42 0.75 6.09 -4.62
N ASP A 43 -0.37 5.81 -3.98
CA ASP A 43 -1.65 6.45 -4.22
C ASP A 43 -2.26 6.96 -2.91
N VAL A 44 -2.83 8.17 -2.95
CA VAL A 44 -3.64 8.68 -1.84
C VAL A 44 -5.07 8.76 -2.35
N GLN A 45 -5.91 7.82 -1.93
CA GLN A 45 -7.31 7.79 -2.34
C GLN A 45 -8.17 8.62 -1.38
N THR A 46 -8.87 9.61 -1.91
CA THR A 46 -9.92 10.33 -1.17
C THR A 46 -11.22 9.54 -1.20
N ALA A 47 -11.75 9.18 -0.03
CA ALA A 47 -13.03 8.48 0.11
C ALA A 47 -13.74 8.87 1.41
N ASN A 48 -15.00 9.32 1.32
CA ASN A 48 -15.85 9.65 2.47
C ASN A 48 -15.20 10.63 3.48
N GLY A 49 -14.48 11.65 2.98
CA GLY A 49 -13.78 12.61 3.84
C GLY A 49 -12.56 12.03 4.58
N TRP A 50 -11.99 10.95 4.03
CA TRP A 50 -10.72 10.36 4.48
C TRP A 50 -9.74 10.24 3.32
N TYR A 51 -8.46 10.39 3.64
CA TYR A 51 -7.34 10.22 2.72
C TYR A 51 -6.64 8.90 3.06
N ARG A 52 -6.82 7.90 2.19
CA ARG A 52 -6.32 6.53 2.37
C ARG A 52 -4.96 6.39 1.69
N SER A 53 -3.93 6.07 2.46
CA SER A 53 -2.58 5.85 1.96
C SER A 53 -2.46 4.43 1.42
N ARG A 54 -2.14 4.30 0.12
CA ARG A 54 -2.15 3.01 -0.59
C ARG A 54 -0.91 2.79 -1.45
N PHE A 55 -0.52 1.53 -1.51
CA PHE A 55 0.40 0.99 -2.50
C PHE A 55 -0.39 0.17 -3.51
N THR A 56 -0.33 0.53 -4.79
CA THR A 56 -1.13 -0.09 -5.86
C THR A 56 -0.22 -0.72 -6.92
N GLY A 57 -0.81 -1.50 -7.83
CA GLY A 57 -0.06 -2.17 -8.92
C GLY A 57 0.73 -3.39 -8.44
N MET A 58 0.37 -3.95 -7.29
CA MET A 58 1.06 -5.08 -6.67
C MET A 58 0.50 -6.43 -7.15
N THR A 59 1.35 -7.45 -7.25
CA THR A 59 0.85 -8.84 -7.31
C THR A 59 0.24 -9.24 -5.97
N GLN A 60 -0.62 -10.25 -5.97
CA GLN A 60 -1.19 -10.80 -4.72
C GLN A 60 -0.08 -11.14 -3.71
N GLN A 61 0.89 -11.94 -4.15
CA GLN A 61 2.00 -12.40 -3.31
C GLN A 61 2.83 -11.24 -2.74
N SER A 62 3.12 -10.22 -3.56
CA SER A 62 3.86 -9.04 -3.06
C SER A 62 3.04 -8.20 -2.08
N ALA A 63 1.72 -8.08 -2.29
CA ALA A 63 0.83 -7.35 -1.38
C ALA A 63 0.70 -8.05 -0.02
N GLU A 64 0.56 -9.38 -0.03
CA GLU A 64 0.53 -10.21 1.18
C GLU A 64 1.85 -10.12 1.95
N ALA A 65 2.99 -10.35 1.28
CA ALA A 65 4.31 -10.27 1.90
C ALA A 65 4.64 -8.86 2.43
N ALA A 66 4.19 -7.81 1.73
CA ALA A 66 4.37 -6.44 2.20
C ALA A 66 3.55 -6.17 3.49
N CYS A 67 2.30 -6.65 3.55
CA CYS A 67 1.47 -6.51 4.73
C CYS A 67 2.05 -7.29 5.93
N GLU A 68 2.55 -8.50 5.70
CA GLU A 68 3.27 -9.29 6.70
C GLU A 68 4.46 -8.50 7.29
N ALA A 69 5.37 -8.02 6.44
CA ALA A 69 6.54 -7.23 6.86
C ALA A 69 6.16 -5.94 7.62
N LEU A 70 5.05 -5.28 7.23
CA LEU A 70 4.54 -4.11 7.94
C LEU A 70 4.03 -4.48 9.34
N SER A 71 3.29 -5.59 9.45
CA SER A 71 2.70 -6.04 10.71
C SER A 71 3.76 -6.44 11.74
N GLU A 72 4.87 -7.05 11.33
CA GLU A 72 6.04 -7.34 12.18
C GLU A 72 6.63 -6.07 12.81
N ARG A 73 6.50 -4.93 12.13
CA ARG A 73 6.94 -3.61 12.57
C ARG A 73 5.84 -2.78 13.21
N ARG A 74 4.67 -3.39 13.49
CA ARG A 74 3.48 -2.75 14.07
C ARG A 74 2.90 -1.63 13.20
N VAL A 75 3.14 -1.67 11.90
CA VAL A 75 2.51 -0.77 10.94
C VAL A 75 1.19 -1.38 10.49
N THR A 76 0.10 -0.61 10.60
CA THR A 76 -1.22 -1.05 10.13
C THR A 76 -1.19 -1.33 8.63
N CYS A 77 -1.72 -2.46 8.22
CA CYS A 77 -1.84 -2.81 6.81
C CYS A 77 -3.14 -3.56 6.53
N MET A 78 -3.64 -3.43 5.31
CA MET A 78 -4.79 -4.17 4.80
C MET A 78 -4.57 -4.46 3.32
N VAL A 79 -4.59 -5.74 2.94
CA VAL A 79 -4.55 -6.17 1.54
C VAL A 79 -5.95 -6.03 0.94
N ILE A 80 -6.04 -5.35 -0.20
CA ILE A 80 -7.27 -5.11 -0.94
C ILE A 80 -7.18 -5.86 -2.27
N ARG A 81 -8.17 -6.75 -2.47
CA ARG A 81 -8.34 -7.50 -3.70
C ARG A 81 -8.77 -6.57 -4.84
N PRO A 82 -8.29 -6.79 -6.07
CA PRO A 82 -8.83 -6.09 -7.22
C PRO A 82 -10.28 -6.49 -7.48
N SER A 83 -11.12 -5.49 -7.75
CA SER A 83 -12.49 -5.63 -8.22
C SER A 83 -12.56 -5.71 -9.74
#